data_AF-A0A9D8L2Y1-F1
#
_entry.id   AF-A0A9D8L2Y1-F1
#
_cell.length_a   1.000
_cell.length_b   1.000
_cell.length_c   1.000
_cell.angle_alpha   90.00
_cell.angle_beta   90.00
_cell.angle_gamma   90.00
#
_symmetry.space_group_name_H-M   'P 1'
#
loop_
_entity.id
_entity.type
_entity.pdbx_description
1 polymer ?
#
loop_
_entity_poly.entity_id
_entity_poly.type
_entity_poly.pdbx_seq_one_letter_code
_entity_poly.pdbx_strand_id
1 'polypeptide(L)'
;MTVSAEVEVTRAQGGAATLSLTLYRPELWWPAGQGKQVLHDATVSIPGDRVERKVGLRTVELVAEPDDAGVSMFFRVNGRDIFAKGANWIPADALPSRITPERIRRLLAEAAAANMNMIRVWGGGFYEFDAFYDACDELGLMVWQDMMFACSQYPSTPDFLAEVDAEVRYQVKRLASHASIALWCGDNEIIGSLNWFEISRRNRDRYLVNYDRFNRVIEAAVLDSDRERRFWPSSPSAGALDYGDAWHNDAKGDMHFWSVWHEGKDFEHYYDVRPRFCSEFGFQSFPTMAAIRRFAEPAQWNVTSPVMEFHQRDRAGNSKILETMTRYFRMATGFEGFVYLSQLQQALAIETAVRYWRSLKPHSMGALYWQLNDVWP
;
A
#
# COMPACT_ATOMS: atom_id res chain seq x y z
N MET A 1 27.52 20.63 -0.66
CA MET A 1 27.85 21.49 -1.82
C MET A 1 26.55 22.13 -2.26
N THR A 2 26.50 23.46 -2.39
CA THR A 2 25.30 24.16 -2.85
C THR A 2 25.44 24.44 -4.34
N VAL A 3 24.39 24.21 -5.12
CA VAL A 3 24.32 24.54 -6.55
C VAL A 3 23.08 25.40 -6.77
N SER A 4 23.21 26.47 -7.55
CA SER A 4 22.14 27.44 -7.79
C SER A 4 22.12 27.87 -9.25
N ALA A 5 20.94 28.27 -9.73
CA ALA A 5 20.73 28.85 -11.05
C ALA A 5 19.58 29.87 -10.96
N GLU A 6 19.56 30.82 -11.89
CA GLU A 6 18.53 31.86 -11.99
C GLU A 6 17.99 31.89 -13.43
N VAL A 7 16.71 32.24 -13.58
CA VAL A 7 16.03 32.38 -14.87
C VAL A 7 15.05 33.53 -14.81
N GLU A 8 14.93 34.27 -15.91
CA GLU A 8 13.91 35.31 -16.03
C GLU A 8 12.57 34.68 -16.44
N VAL A 9 11.52 34.96 -15.68
CA VAL A 9 10.15 34.53 -16.00
C VAL A 9 9.47 35.62 -16.81
N THR A 10 9.14 35.34 -18.07
CA THR A 10 8.47 36.30 -18.95
C THR A 10 7.02 35.91 -19.22
N ARG A 11 6.14 36.89 -19.49
CA ARG A 11 4.74 36.61 -19.90
C ARG A 11 4.66 35.78 -21.18
N ALA A 12 5.68 35.85 -22.05
CA ALA A 12 5.75 35.04 -23.26
C ALA A 12 5.85 33.53 -22.98
N GLN A 13 6.29 33.12 -21.78
CA GLN A 13 6.37 31.73 -21.35
C GLN A 13 5.09 31.24 -20.63
N GLY A 14 3.99 32.00 -20.72
CA GLY A 14 2.74 31.64 -20.05
C GLY A 14 2.81 31.64 -18.52
N GLY A 15 3.83 32.30 -17.94
CA GLY A 15 4.05 32.32 -16.48
C GLY A 15 4.75 31.07 -15.93
N ALA A 16 5.28 30.18 -16.79
CA ALA A 16 6.08 29.03 -16.38
C ALA A 16 7.56 29.25 -16.71
N ALA A 17 8.45 28.70 -15.88
CA ALA A 17 9.88 28.65 -16.16
C ALA A 17 10.48 27.33 -15.68
N THR A 18 11.55 26.90 -16.37
CA THR A 18 12.29 25.68 -16.03
C THR A 18 13.74 26.04 -15.75
N LEU A 19 14.21 25.63 -14.58
CA LEU A 19 15.62 25.72 -14.17
C LEU A 19 16.23 24.34 -14.24
N SER A 20 17.46 24.25 -14.76
CA SER A 20 18.22 22.99 -14.81
C SER A 20 19.49 23.14 -13.99
N LEU A 21 19.69 22.23 -13.03
CA LEU A 21 20.87 22.17 -12.17
C LEU A 21 21.57 20.83 -12.41
N THR A 22 22.90 20.84 -12.52
CA THR A 22 23.69 19.60 -12.63
C THR A 22 24.44 19.38 -11.33
N LEU A 23 24.19 18.24 -10.69
CA LEU A 23 24.88 17.81 -9.48
C LEU A 23 25.90 16.72 -9.84
N TYR A 24 27.18 16.96 -9.56
CA TYR A 24 28.23 15.97 -9.78
C TYR A 24 28.40 15.10 -8.54
N ARG A 25 28.24 13.77 -8.71
CA ARG A 25 28.33 12.77 -7.63
C ARG A 25 27.42 13.09 -6.43
N PRO A 26 26.09 13.23 -6.65
CA PRO A 26 25.16 13.52 -5.56
C PRO A 26 25.13 12.37 -4.55
N GLU A 27 24.94 12.70 -3.27
CA GLU A 27 24.56 11.71 -2.27
C GLU A 27 23.12 11.28 -2.51
N LEU A 28 22.92 9.98 -2.76
CA LEU A 28 21.62 9.41 -3.11
C LEU A 28 20.80 9.06 -1.88
N TRP A 29 19.48 9.17 -2.03
CA TRP A 29 18.52 8.59 -1.10
C TRP A 29 18.38 7.09 -1.37
N TRP A 30 18.30 6.29 -0.30
CA TRP A 30 18.12 4.85 -0.36
C TRP A 30 16.97 4.38 0.54
N PRO A 31 16.22 3.34 0.13
CA PRO A 31 15.27 2.66 1.01
C PRO A 31 15.96 2.06 2.24
N ALA A 32 15.19 1.81 3.28
CA ALA A 32 15.65 1.26 4.55
C ALA A 32 16.42 -0.05 4.34
N GLY A 33 17.61 -0.13 4.95
CA GLY A 33 18.52 -1.28 4.81
C GLY A 33 19.28 -1.34 3.48
N GLN A 34 19.18 -0.34 2.59
CA GLN A 34 19.93 -0.29 1.33
C GLN A 34 21.01 0.80 1.27
N GLY A 35 20.96 1.77 2.18
CA GLY A 35 21.88 2.89 2.27
C GLY A 35 21.34 3.98 3.19
N LYS A 36 21.89 5.20 3.07
CA LYS A 36 21.42 6.38 3.80
C LYS A 36 20.22 7.04 3.11
N GLN A 37 19.31 7.61 3.89
CA GLN A 37 18.13 8.35 3.44
C GLN A 37 18.50 9.83 3.24
N VAL A 38 19.44 10.15 2.35
CA VAL A 38 19.92 11.53 2.19
C VAL A 38 18.83 12.40 1.55
N LEU A 39 18.47 13.49 2.23
CA LEU A 39 17.53 14.51 1.76
C LEU A 39 18.27 15.85 1.64
N HIS A 40 18.17 16.47 0.47
CA HIS A 40 18.79 17.77 0.18
C HIS A 40 17.74 18.88 0.30
N ASP A 41 18.14 20.03 0.83
CA ASP A 41 17.28 21.22 0.84
C ASP A 41 17.25 21.84 -0.57
N ALA A 42 16.05 21.96 -1.12
CA ALA A 42 15.78 22.62 -2.39
C ALA A 42 14.93 23.87 -2.14
N THR A 43 15.45 25.02 -2.56
CA THR A 43 14.78 26.31 -2.41
C THR A 43 14.54 26.93 -3.78
N VAL A 44 13.30 27.34 -4.02
CA VAL A 44 12.91 28.14 -5.19
C VAL A 44 12.33 29.44 -4.67
N SER A 45 12.81 30.58 -5.19
CA SER A 45 12.34 31.90 -4.76
C SER A 45 12.14 32.82 -5.94
N ILE A 46 11.12 33.67 -5.83
CA ILE A 46 10.87 34.83 -6.69
C ILE A 46 10.80 36.08 -5.81
N PRO A 47 10.81 37.31 -6.38
CA PRO A 47 10.60 38.51 -5.56
C PRO A 47 9.28 38.43 -4.78
N GLY A 48 9.38 38.37 -3.45
CA GLY A 48 8.23 38.35 -2.54
C GLY A 48 7.68 36.96 -2.19
N ASP A 49 8.23 35.87 -2.74
CA ASP A 49 7.75 34.51 -2.44
C ASP A 49 8.89 33.46 -2.47
N ARG A 50 8.75 32.41 -1.66
CA ARG A 50 9.76 31.36 -1.46
C ARG A 50 9.11 30.03 -1.10
N VAL A 51 9.54 28.96 -1.76
CA VAL A 51 9.18 27.58 -1.47
C VAL A 51 10.44 26.80 -1.11
N GLU A 52 10.36 26.02 -0.04
CA GLU A 52 11.40 25.10 0.40
C GLU A 52 10.86 23.68 0.44
N ARG A 53 11.66 22.72 -0.03
CA ARG A 53 11.34 21.29 0.03
C ARG A 53 12.58 20.48 0.33
N LYS A 54 12.39 19.35 1.00
CA LYS A 54 13.40 18.29 1.06
C LYS A 54 13.25 17.39 -0.16
N VAL A 55 14.37 17.05 -0.80
CA VAL A 55 14.40 16.23 -2.01
C VAL A 55 15.40 15.09 -1.84
N GLY A 56 14.95 13.86 -1.98
CA GLY A 56 15.82 12.70 -2.08
C GLY A 56 16.18 12.41 -3.53
N LEU A 57 17.48 12.41 -3.84
CA LEU A 57 17.97 12.11 -5.20
C LEU A 57 18.09 10.60 -5.37
N ARG A 58 17.29 10.02 -6.26
CA ARG A 58 17.25 8.58 -6.54
C ARG A 58 16.55 8.31 -7.86
N THR A 59 16.87 7.17 -8.48
CA THR A 59 16.01 6.55 -9.48
C THR A 59 15.17 5.46 -8.82
N VAL A 60 13.91 5.35 -9.21
CA VAL A 60 12.99 4.28 -8.78
C VAL A 60 12.18 3.82 -9.97
N GLU A 61 12.20 2.52 -10.25
CA GLU A 61 11.53 1.92 -11.39
C GLU A 61 10.72 0.71 -10.91
N LEU A 62 9.45 0.60 -11.30
CA LEU A 62 8.70 -0.64 -11.22
C LEU A 62 8.94 -1.44 -12.51
N VAL A 63 9.77 -2.47 -12.41
CA VAL A 63 10.06 -3.40 -13.50
C VAL A 63 8.94 -4.44 -13.54
N ALA A 64 8.29 -4.55 -14.70
CA ALA A 64 7.31 -5.58 -14.98
C ALA A 64 7.44 -6.02 -16.43
N GLU A 65 8.32 -6.99 -16.66
CA GLU A 65 8.78 -7.46 -17.97
C GLU A 65 8.62 -8.98 -18.09
N PRO A 66 8.33 -9.51 -19.30
CA PRO A 66 8.24 -10.95 -19.52
C PRO A 66 9.53 -11.70 -19.15
N ASP A 67 9.39 -12.87 -18.55
CA ASP A 67 10.47 -13.82 -18.27
C ASP A 67 9.98 -15.28 -18.37
N ASP A 68 10.84 -16.26 -18.06
CA ASP A 68 10.53 -17.69 -18.16
C ASP A 68 9.36 -18.13 -17.25
N ALA A 69 9.03 -17.35 -16.22
CA ALA A 69 7.99 -17.64 -15.26
C ALA A 69 6.74 -16.76 -15.43
N GLY A 70 6.66 -15.96 -16.49
CA GLY A 70 5.51 -15.10 -16.83
C GLY A 70 5.93 -13.64 -17.00
N VAL A 71 5.49 -12.75 -16.10
CA VAL A 71 5.88 -11.33 -16.10
C VAL A 71 6.39 -10.98 -14.71
N SER A 72 7.67 -10.62 -14.61
CA SER A 72 8.29 -10.17 -13.37
C SER A 72 7.54 -8.99 -12.74
N MET A 73 7.75 -8.74 -11.44
CA MET A 73 7.32 -7.50 -10.80
C MET A 73 8.24 -7.18 -9.62
N PHE A 74 9.04 -6.12 -9.73
CA PHE A 74 9.93 -5.68 -8.65
C PHE A 74 10.30 -4.21 -8.76
N PHE A 75 10.78 -3.65 -7.64
CA PHE A 75 11.30 -2.28 -7.60
C PHE A 75 12.81 -2.26 -7.79
N ARG A 76 13.29 -1.48 -8.76
CA ARG A 76 14.71 -1.18 -8.95
C ARG A 76 14.99 0.23 -8.46
N VAL A 77 15.86 0.36 -7.46
CA VAL A 77 16.22 1.65 -6.87
C VAL A 77 17.72 1.87 -7.02
N ASN A 78 18.11 2.98 -7.67
CA ASN A 78 19.51 3.31 -7.95
C ASN A 78 20.27 2.15 -8.62
N GLY A 79 19.60 1.42 -9.52
CA GLY A 79 20.15 0.26 -10.22
C GLY A 79 20.18 -1.06 -9.44
N ARG A 80 19.61 -1.12 -8.23
CA ARG A 80 19.53 -2.35 -7.42
C ARG A 80 18.10 -2.85 -7.30
N ASP A 81 17.90 -4.15 -7.53
CA ASP A 81 16.61 -4.81 -7.38
C ASP A 81 16.31 -5.05 -5.89
N ILE A 82 15.24 -4.42 -5.41
CA ILE A 82 14.85 -4.40 -4.00
C ILE A 82 13.66 -5.34 -3.82
N PHE A 83 13.79 -6.31 -2.92
CA PHE A 83 12.61 -7.03 -2.45
C PHE A 83 11.85 -6.14 -1.48
N ALA A 84 10.59 -5.87 -1.80
CA ALA A 84 9.69 -5.09 -0.95
C ALA A 84 9.28 -5.92 0.27
N LYS A 85 9.62 -5.42 1.45
CA LYS A 85 9.23 -5.98 2.75
C LYS A 85 8.36 -4.94 3.42
N GLY A 86 7.12 -5.27 3.71
CA GLY A 86 6.21 -4.24 4.18
C GLY A 86 4.85 -4.75 4.58
N ALA A 87 3.93 -3.79 4.66
CA ALA A 87 2.56 -3.99 5.02
C ALA A 87 1.66 -2.93 4.38
N ASN A 88 0.36 -3.20 4.41
CA ASN A 88 -0.68 -2.28 3.98
C ASN A 88 -1.05 -1.35 5.15
N TRP A 89 -1.04 -0.05 4.88
CA TRP A 89 -1.42 1.04 5.78
C TRP A 89 -2.86 1.45 5.52
N ILE A 90 -3.63 1.53 6.60
CA ILE A 90 -4.99 2.06 6.61
C ILE A 90 -5.02 3.32 7.48
N PRO A 91 -6.10 4.12 7.50
CA PRO A 91 -6.16 5.29 8.37
C PRO A 91 -5.80 4.98 9.82
N ALA A 92 -5.01 5.85 10.46
CA ALA A 92 -4.56 5.61 11.83
C ALA A 92 -5.65 5.82 12.89
N ASP A 93 -6.83 6.33 12.52
CA ASP A 93 -7.99 6.48 13.41
C ASP A 93 -9.27 6.57 12.56
N ALA A 94 -10.40 6.09 13.09
CA ALA A 94 -11.71 6.25 12.46
C ALA A 94 -12.16 7.73 12.41
N LEU A 95 -11.60 8.57 13.28
CA LEU A 95 -11.82 10.02 13.28
C LEU A 95 -10.53 10.73 12.82
N PRO A 96 -10.46 11.23 11.57
CA PRO A 96 -9.23 11.81 11.02
C PRO A 96 -8.63 12.94 11.87
N SER A 97 -9.47 13.71 12.57
CA SER A 97 -9.03 14.79 13.47
C SER A 97 -8.28 14.35 14.71
N ARG A 98 -8.28 13.05 15.04
CA ARG A 98 -7.50 12.46 16.15
C ARG A 98 -6.13 11.93 15.71
N ILE A 99 -5.85 11.93 14.41
CA ILE A 99 -4.58 11.50 13.86
C ILE A 99 -3.58 12.64 14.04
N THR A 100 -2.46 12.36 14.72
CA THR A 100 -1.40 13.34 14.95
C THR A 100 -0.10 12.93 14.23
N PRO A 101 0.75 13.90 13.83
CA PRO A 101 2.06 13.61 13.25
C PRO A 101 2.91 12.66 14.10
N GLU A 102 2.85 12.76 15.43
CA GLU A 102 3.60 11.91 16.36
C GLU A 102 3.11 10.46 16.32
N ARG A 103 1.78 10.25 16.23
CA ARG A 103 1.21 8.90 16.09
C ARG A 103 1.63 8.27 14.77
N ILE A 104 1.57 9.03 13.67
CA ILE A 104 2.01 8.59 12.34
C ILE A 104 3.49 8.20 12.38
N ARG A 105 4.35 9.12 12.85
CA ARG A 105 5.80 8.89 12.92
C ARG A 105 6.14 7.67 13.78
N ARG A 106 5.45 7.46 14.91
CA ARG A 106 5.68 6.30 15.77
C ARG A 106 5.39 4.99 15.03
N LEU A 107 4.22 4.89 14.38
CA LEU A 107 3.83 3.67 13.65
C LEU A 107 4.80 3.38 12.49
N LEU A 108 5.22 4.40 11.74
CA LEU A 108 6.20 4.25 10.66
C LEU A 108 7.59 3.90 11.19
N ALA A 109 8.00 4.46 12.33
CA ALA A 109 9.27 4.09 12.98
C ALA A 109 9.25 2.64 13.46
N GLU A 110 8.12 2.14 13.97
CA GLU A 110 7.92 0.73 14.31
C GLU A 110 8.01 -0.16 13.06
N ALA A 111 7.43 0.24 11.93
CA ALA A 111 7.57 -0.46 10.64
C ALA A 111 9.04 -0.51 10.18
N ALA A 112 9.76 0.61 10.24
CA ALA A 112 11.19 0.65 9.90
C ALA A 112 12.03 -0.23 10.85
N ALA A 113 11.73 -0.21 12.16
CA ALA A 113 12.36 -1.07 13.16
C ALA A 113 12.09 -2.56 12.92
N ALA A 114 10.92 -2.92 12.38
CA ALA A 114 10.59 -4.25 11.88
C ALA A 114 11.26 -4.59 10.54
N ASN A 115 12.23 -3.79 10.11
CA ASN A 115 13.01 -3.94 8.87
C ASN A 115 12.17 -3.86 7.59
N MET A 116 11.02 -3.19 7.63
CA MET A 116 10.27 -2.87 6.41
C MET A 116 11.02 -1.82 5.58
N ASN A 117 10.78 -1.84 4.28
CA ASN A 117 11.29 -0.86 3.33
C ASN A 117 10.20 -0.35 2.36
N MET A 118 8.95 -0.80 2.53
CA MET A 118 7.81 -0.36 1.74
C MET A 118 6.54 -0.35 2.59
N ILE A 119 5.68 0.66 2.38
CA ILE A 119 4.33 0.76 2.91
C ILE A 119 3.39 0.98 1.72
N ARG A 120 2.27 0.25 1.68
CA ARG A 120 1.19 0.53 0.72
C ARG A 120 0.10 1.35 1.39
N VAL A 121 -0.16 2.56 0.92
CA VAL A 121 -1.31 3.36 1.36
C VAL A 121 -2.53 2.86 0.59
N TRP A 122 -3.39 2.11 1.27
CA TRP A 122 -4.50 1.39 0.67
C TRP A 122 -5.65 2.32 0.24
N GLY A 123 -6.22 2.06 -0.93
CA GLY A 123 -7.15 2.94 -1.63
C GLY A 123 -8.54 3.18 -1.01
N GLY A 124 -8.94 2.50 0.06
CA GLY A 124 -10.21 2.84 0.74
C GLY A 124 -10.02 3.72 1.98
N GLY A 125 -8.81 4.22 2.20
CA GLY A 125 -8.51 5.23 3.21
C GLY A 125 -8.66 6.65 2.66
N PHE A 126 -7.62 7.46 2.88
CA PHE A 126 -7.46 8.79 2.26
C PHE A 126 -5.99 9.02 1.93
N TYR A 127 -5.69 9.98 1.04
CA TYR A 127 -4.31 10.42 0.84
C TYR A 127 -3.79 11.02 2.14
N GLU A 128 -2.77 10.41 2.72
CA GLU A 128 -2.27 10.76 4.05
C GLU A 128 -1.82 12.24 4.18
N PHE A 129 -1.63 12.67 5.42
CA PHE A 129 -1.08 13.99 5.72
C PHE A 129 0.39 14.09 5.29
N ASP A 130 0.91 15.29 5.01
CA ASP A 130 2.31 15.50 4.58
C ASP A 130 3.31 14.85 5.57
N ALA A 131 3.02 14.91 6.87
CA ALA A 131 3.81 14.30 7.93
C ALA A 131 4.04 12.78 7.76
N PHE A 132 3.15 12.07 7.08
CA PHE A 132 3.33 10.66 6.72
C PHE A 132 4.45 10.49 5.70
N TYR A 133 4.40 11.24 4.60
CA TYR A 133 5.37 11.11 3.51
C TYR A 133 6.73 11.68 3.92
N ASP A 134 6.76 12.74 4.72
CA ASP A 134 7.99 13.25 5.34
C ASP A 134 8.65 12.18 6.22
N ALA A 135 7.87 11.47 7.05
CA ALA A 135 8.38 10.38 7.86
C ALA A 135 8.87 9.20 7.00
N CYS A 136 8.15 8.83 5.94
CA CYS A 136 8.58 7.81 5.00
C CYS A 136 9.90 8.17 4.28
N ASP A 137 10.05 9.43 3.87
CA ASP A 137 11.28 9.98 3.28
C ASP A 137 12.46 9.85 4.26
N GLU A 138 12.27 10.24 5.52
CA GLU A 138 13.31 10.17 6.55
C GLU A 138 13.66 8.74 6.97
N LEU A 139 12.67 7.84 7.02
CA LEU A 139 12.84 6.46 7.48
C LEU A 139 13.25 5.49 6.37
N GLY A 140 13.19 5.92 5.10
CA GLY A 140 13.53 5.06 3.96
C GLY A 140 12.43 4.07 3.60
N LEU A 141 11.18 4.38 3.93
CA LEU A 141 10.03 3.55 3.58
C LEU A 141 9.52 3.99 2.20
N MET A 142 9.67 3.14 1.19
CA MET A 142 9.05 3.38 -0.11
C MET A 142 7.53 3.35 0.04
N VAL A 143 6.82 4.17 -0.74
CA VAL A 143 5.37 4.27 -0.70
C VAL A 143 4.80 3.78 -2.02
N TRP A 144 3.99 2.73 -1.93
CA TRP A 144 3.01 2.37 -2.95
C TRP A 144 1.75 3.17 -2.64
N GLN A 145 1.37 4.09 -3.51
CA GLN A 145 0.23 4.99 -3.29
C GLN A 145 -0.92 4.59 -4.20
N ASP A 146 -1.97 4.01 -3.62
CA ASP A 146 -3.25 3.86 -4.34
C ASP A 146 -3.92 5.23 -4.51
N MET A 147 -4.72 5.41 -5.55
CA MET A 147 -5.77 6.44 -5.54
C MET A 147 -6.93 5.96 -4.66
N MET A 148 -7.76 6.89 -4.18
CA MET A 148 -8.72 6.59 -3.11
C MET A 148 -10.01 5.90 -3.60
N PHE A 149 -9.82 4.75 -4.26
CA PHE A 149 -10.86 3.88 -4.78
C PHE A 149 -10.61 2.43 -4.37
N ALA A 150 -11.62 1.75 -3.82
CA ALA A 150 -11.48 0.39 -3.33
C ALA A 150 -12.77 -0.42 -3.39
N CYS A 151 -12.65 -1.70 -3.77
CA CYS A 151 -13.63 -2.76 -3.55
C CYS A 151 -15.06 -2.48 -4.09
N SER A 152 -15.21 -1.57 -5.04
CA SER A 152 -16.51 -1.09 -5.50
C SER A 152 -16.50 -0.75 -6.99
N GLN A 153 -17.71 -0.65 -7.56
CA GLN A 153 -17.92 -0.14 -8.91
C GLN A 153 -18.16 1.36 -8.85
N TYR A 154 -17.30 2.15 -9.49
CA TYR A 154 -17.40 3.61 -9.51
C TYR A 154 -18.12 4.12 -10.77
N PRO A 155 -18.78 5.28 -10.69
CA PRO A 155 -19.35 5.94 -11.87
C PRO A 155 -18.26 6.33 -12.88
N SER A 156 -18.67 6.50 -14.13
CA SER A 156 -17.82 7.05 -15.20
C SER A 156 -18.57 8.14 -15.99
N THR A 157 -19.45 8.89 -15.31
CA THR A 157 -20.14 10.04 -15.90
C THR A 157 -19.16 11.20 -16.07
N PRO A 158 -19.35 12.10 -17.05
CA PRO A 158 -18.42 13.21 -17.29
C PRO A 158 -18.11 14.05 -16.05
N ASP A 159 -19.13 14.41 -15.26
CA ASP A 159 -18.94 15.22 -14.04
C ASP A 159 -18.14 14.47 -12.97
N PHE A 160 -18.38 13.17 -12.78
CA PHE A 160 -17.62 12.36 -11.83
C PHE A 160 -16.16 12.22 -12.26
N LEU A 161 -15.92 11.97 -13.56
CA LEU A 161 -14.57 11.86 -14.10
C LEU A 161 -13.80 13.19 -14.02
N ALA A 162 -14.48 14.34 -14.13
CA ALA A 162 -13.86 15.64 -13.95
C ALA A 162 -13.39 15.86 -12.50
N GLU A 163 -14.18 15.45 -11.51
CA GLU A 163 -13.78 15.49 -10.09
C GLU A 163 -12.59 14.56 -9.82
N VAL A 164 -12.61 13.34 -10.38
CA VAL A 164 -11.49 12.38 -10.26
C VAL A 164 -10.21 12.94 -10.87
N ASP A 165 -10.27 13.52 -12.08
CA ASP A 165 -9.11 14.15 -12.72
C ASP A 165 -8.54 15.29 -11.86
N ALA A 166 -9.41 16.16 -11.33
CA ALA A 166 -9.00 17.26 -10.46
C ALA A 166 -8.34 16.78 -9.16
N GLU A 167 -8.92 15.77 -8.51
CA GLU A 167 -8.40 15.16 -7.29
C GLU A 167 -7.01 14.54 -7.53
N VAL A 168 -6.91 13.66 -8.54
CA VAL A 168 -5.66 12.91 -8.82
C VAL A 168 -4.55 13.88 -9.21
N ARG A 169 -4.81 14.87 -10.06
CA ARG A 169 -3.81 15.89 -10.42
C ARG A 169 -3.34 16.70 -9.21
N TYR A 170 -4.24 17.05 -8.31
CA TYR A 170 -3.87 17.76 -7.09
C TYR A 170 -2.96 16.89 -6.21
N GLN A 171 -3.36 15.65 -5.95
CA GLN A 171 -2.64 14.76 -5.04
C GLN A 171 -1.28 14.35 -5.59
N VAL A 172 -1.19 13.99 -6.87
CA VAL A 172 0.09 13.65 -7.50
C VAL A 172 1.04 14.84 -7.45
N LYS A 173 0.59 16.07 -7.77
CA LYS A 173 1.43 17.27 -7.66
C LYS A 173 1.87 17.58 -6.23
N ARG A 174 0.99 17.36 -5.24
CA ARG A 174 1.32 17.54 -3.82
C ARG A 174 2.45 16.60 -3.40
N LEU A 175 2.38 15.36 -3.85
CA LEU A 175 3.16 14.25 -3.30
C LEU A 175 4.38 13.84 -4.13
N ALA A 176 4.42 14.13 -5.44
CA ALA A 176 5.45 13.65 -6.35
C ALA A 176 6.88 14.12 -6.00
N SER A 177 7.06 15.14 -5.17
CA SER A 177 8.39 15.55 -4.69
C SER A 177 8.97 14.63 -3.62
N HIS A 178 8.16 13.81 -2.95
CA HIS A 178 8.62 12.91 -1.91
C HIS A 178 9.51 11.80 -2.48
N ALA A 179 10.64 11.58 -1.82
CA ALA A 179 11.63 10.60 -2.22
C ALA A 179 11.05 9.18 -2.16
N SER A 180 10.21 8.94 -1.16
CA SER A 180 9.55 7.68 -0.81
C SER A 180 8.52 7.21 -1.81
N ILE A 181 7.78 8.10 -2.49
CA ILE A 181 6.77 7.68 -3.49
C ILE A 181 7.46 6.87 -4.59
N ALA A 182 7.09 5.60 -4.68
CA ALA A 182 7.69 4.61 -5.57
C ALA A 182 6.72 4.13 -6.66
N LEU A 183 5.41 4.16 -6.40
CA LEU A 183 4.38 3.71 -7.33
C LEU A 183 3.08 4.50 -7.14
N TRP A 184 2.41 4.79 -8.26
CA TRP A 184 1.01 5.22 -8.29
C TRP A 184 0.14 4.03 -8.74
N CYS A 185 -0.84 3.64 -7.94
CA CYS A 185 -1.77 2.57 -8.25
C CYS A 185 -3.19 3.13 -8.41
N GLY A 186 -3.93 2.67 -9.41
CA GLY A 186 -5.25 3.22 -9.74
C GLY A 186 -6.31 2.94 -8.69
N ASP A 187 -6.28 1.76 -8.08
CA ASP A 187 -7.29 1.34 -7.10
C ASP A 187 -6.90 0.06 -6.34
N ASN A 188 -7.74 -0.28 -5.36
CA ASN A 188 -7.76 -1.59 -4.72
C ASN A 188 -8.92 -2.46 -5.24
N GLU A 189 -8.57 -3.60 -5.82
CA GLU A 189 -9.43 -4.74 -6.15
C GLU A 189 -10.63 -4.46 -7.07
N ILE A 190 -10.65 -3.33 -7.80
CA ILE A 190 -11.81 -2.99 -8.64
C ILE A 190 -11.97 -3.97 -9.80
N ILE A 191 -10.87 -4.48 -10.37
CA ILE A 191 -10.89 -5.55 -11.39
C ILE A 191 -11.65 -6.78 -10.86
N GLY A 192 -11.42 -7.18 -9.61
CA GLY A 192 -12.11 -8.30 -8.96
C GLY A 192 -13.59 -7.99 -8.75
N SER A 193 -13.90 -6.76 -8.34
CA SER A 193 -15.27 -6.30 -8.07
C SER A 193 -16.21 -6.33 -9.28
N LEU A 194 -15.66 -6.43 -10.51
CA LEU A 194 -16.44 -6.72 -11.73
C LEU A 194 -17.24 -8.03 -11.62
N ASN A 195 -16.83 -8.95 -10.75
CA ASN A 195 -17.50 -10.23 -10.53
C ASN A 195 -18.14 -10.39 -9.14
N TRP A 196 -18.06 -9.40 -8.25
CA TRP A 196 -18.57 -9.54 -6.87
C TRP A 196 -20.06 -9.25 -6.73
N PHE A 197 -20.54 -8.20 -7.38
CA PHE A 197 -21.91 -7.72 -7.23
C PHE A 197 -22.85 -8.36 -8.26
N GLU A 198 -24.10 -8.62 -7.87
CA GLU A 198 -25.12 -9.17 -8.77
C GLU A 198 -25.29 -8.30 -10.04
N ILE A 199 -25.25 -6.98 -9.87
CA ILE A 199 -25.41 -6.03 -10.97
C ILE A 199 -24.23 -6.06 -11.95
N SER A 200 -23.00 -6.19 -11.47
CA SER A 200 -21.80 -6.27 -12.32
C SER A 200 -21.72 -7.63 -13.01
N ARG A 201 -22.05 -8.72 -12.31
CA ARG A 201 -22.14 -10.06 -12.90
C ARG A 201 -23.18 -10.17 -14.02
N ARG A 202 -24.33 -9.51 -13.87
CA ARG A 202 -25.41 -9.53 -14.89
C ARG A 202 -25.06 -8.73 -16.15
N ASN A 203 -24.13 -7.79 -16.07
CA ASN A 203 -23.77 -6.94 -17.20
C ASN A 203 -22.28 -6.56 -17.16
N ARG A 204 -21.42 -7.58 -17.19
CA ARG A 204 -19.97 -7.40 -17.00
C ARG A 204 -19.36 -6.44 -18.02
N ASP A 205 -19.79 -6.49 -19.27
CA ASP A 205 -19.24 -5.64 -20.35
C ASP A 205 -19.47 -4.16 -20.09
N ARG A 206 -20.66 -3.77 -19.60
CA ARG A 206 -20.94 -2.39 -19.21
C ARG A 206 -19.99 -1.92 -18.11
N TYR A 207 -19.81 -2.73 -17.07
CA TYR A 207 -18.98 -2.37 -15.92
C TYR A 207 -17.49 -2.38 -16.27
N LEU A 208 -17.05 -3.28 -17.14
CA LEU A 208 -15.70 -3.29 -17.68
C LEU A 208 -15.41 -2.02 -18.49
N VAL A 209 -16.33 -1.62 -19.38
CA VAL A 209 -16.18 -0.36 -20.15
C VAL A 209 -16.19 0.86 -19.24
N ASN A 210 -17.03 0.87 -18.20
CA ASN A 210 -17.04 1.95 -17.21
C ASN A 210 -15.70 2.02 -16.46
N TYR A 211 -15.19 0.86 -16.03
CA TYR A 211 -13.91 0.77 -15.34
C TYR A 211 -12.74 1.23 -16.21
N ASP A 212 -12.64 0.78 -17.47
CA ASP A 212 -11.60 1.21 -18.40
C ASP A 212 -11.61 2.74 -18.60
N ARG A 213 -12.80 3.35 -18.78
CA ARG A 213 -12.93 4.82 -18.88
C ARG A 213 -12.47 5.54 -17.62
N PHE A 214 -12.86 5.03 -16.47
CA PHE A 214 -12.51 5.58 -15.17
C PHE A 214 -10.99 5.48 -14.91
N ASN A 215 -10.41 4.30 -15.09
CA ASN A 215 -8.99 4.04 -14.86
C ASN A 215 -8.09 4.86 -15.81
N ARG A 216 -8.50 5.03 -17.08
CA ARG A 216 -7.78 5.90 -18.04
C ARG A 216 -7.71 7.37 -17.62
N VAL A 217 -8.75 7.88 -16.94
CA VAL A 217 -8.72 9.26 -16.42
C VAL A 217 -7.68 9.38 -15.31
N ILE A 218 -7.61 8.38 -14.42
CA ILE A 218 -6.59 8.32 -13.37
C ILE A 218 -5.19 8.23 -14.00
N GLU A 219 -4.99 7.30 -14.94
CA GLU A 219 -3.71 7.11 -15.64
C GLU A 219 -3.25 8.41 -16.29
N ALA A 220 -4.13 9.08 -17.05
CA ALA A 220 -3.81 10.33 -17.72
C ALA A 220 -3.45 11.44 -16.72
N ALA A 221 -4.21 11.57 -15.62
CA ALA A 221 -3.95 12.55 -14.58
C ALA A 221 -2.60 12.33 -13.87
N VAL A 222 -2.24 11.07 -13.61
CA VAL A 222 -0.94 10.68 -13.05
C VAL A 222 0.18 11.01 -14.04
N LEU A 223 0.12 10.49 -15.27
CA LEU A 223 1.18 10.66 -16.26
C LEU A 223 1.37 12.11 -16.68
N ASP A 224 0.34 12.94 -16.65
CA ASP A 224 0.49 14.38 -16.88
C ASP A 224 1.19 15.10 -15.72
N SER A 225 1.02 14.62 -14.49
CA SER A 225 1.51 15.28 -13.28
C SER A 225 2.88 14.74 -12.81
N ASP A 226 3.20 13.49 -13.15
CA ASP A 226 4.42 12.79 -12.77
C ASP A 226 4.79 11.71 -13.82
N ARG A 227 5.52 12.12 -14.85
CA ARG A 227 5.89 11.27 -16.00
C ARG A 227 6.95 10.22 -15.69
N GLU A 228 7.71 10.41 -14.60
CA GLU A 228 8.86 9.56 -14.29
C GLU A 228 8.45 8.29 -13.54
N ARG A 229 7.31 8.33 -12.83
CA ARG A 229 6.81 7.18 -12.08
C ARG A 229 5.83 6.36 -12.90
N ARG A 230 5.95 5.05 -12.79
CA ARG A 230 5.02 4.11 -13.43
C ARG A 230 3.64 4.23 -12.78
N PHE A 231 2.61 4.13 -13.62
CA PHE A 231 1.24 3.89 -13.18
C PHE A 231 0.94 2.39 -13.20
N TRP A 232 0.33 1.88 -12.13
CA TRP A 232 -0.19 0.52 -12.03
C TRP A 232 -1.71 0.56 -11.99
N PRO A 233 -2.43 -0.17 -12.85
CA PRO A 233 -3.86 0.08 -13.02
C PRO A 233 -4.70 -0.31 -11.80
N SER A 234 -4.39 -1.39 -11.10
CA SER A 234 -5.14 -1.89 -9.94
C SER A 234 -4.27 -2.83 -9.10
N SER A 235 -4.61 -3.02 -7.83
CA SER A 235 -3.99 -4.01 -6.95
C SER A 235 -5.07 -5.01 -6.50
N PRO A 236 -5.02 -6.30 -6.88
CA PRO A 236 -4.03 -6.94 -7.72
C PRO A 236 -4.29 -6.73 -9.22
N SER A 237 -3.24 -6.74 -10.02
CA SER A 237 -3.33 -6.69 -11.49
C SER A 237 -2.17 -7.45 -12.14
N ALA A 238 -2.39 -7.87 -13.39
CA ALA A 238 -1.35 -8.39 -14.26
C ALA A 238 -0.66 -7.31 -15.12
N GLY A 239 -1.05 -6.04 -14.95
CA GLY A 239 -0.53 -4.89 -15.70
C GLY A 239 -1.57 -4.25 -16.62
N ALA A 240 -1.10 -3.28 -17.43
CA ALA A 240 -1.96 -2.46 -18.26
C ALA A 240 -2.83 -3.29 -19.23
N LEU A 241 -4.13 -2.95 -19.31
CA LEU A 241 -5.13 -3.61 -20.14
C LEU A 241 -5.34 -5.12 -19.87
N ASP A 242 -4.84 -5.64 -18.75
CA ASP A 242 -5.11 -7.00 -18.29
C ASP A 242 -6.10 -6.99 -17.12
N TYR A 243 -7.35 -7.34 -17.45
CA TYR A 243 -8.48 -7.42 -16.51
C TYR A 243 -8.76 -8.86 -16.07
N GLY A 244 -7.74 -9.72 -16.16
CA GLY A 244 -7.78 -11.12 -15.74
C GLY A 244 -7.76 -11.31 -14.23
N ASP A 245 -7.84 -12.57 -13.81
CA ASP A 245 -7.78 -12.95 -12.41
C ASP A 245 -6.32 -12.94 -11.91
N ALA A 246 -5.98 -11.94 -11.09
CA ALA A 246 -4.69 -11.80 -10.42
C ALA A 246 -4.70 -12.29 -8.95
N TRP A 247 -5.82 -12.84 -8.45
CA TRP A 247 -5.89 -13.47 -7.12
C TRP A 247 -5.37 -14.90 -7.13
N HIS A 248 -5.52 -15.60 -8.27
CA HIS A 248 -5.12 -17.00 -8.42
C HIS A 248 -4.01 -17.23 -9.46
N ASN A 249 -3.57 -16.18 -10.16
CA ASN A 249 -2.48 -16.26 -11.12
C ASN A 249 -1.20 -15.66 -10.55
N ASP A 250 -0.27 -16.53 -10.15
CA ASP A 250 0.99 -16.14 -9.51
C ASP A 250 2.13 -15.83 -10.49
N ALA A 251 1.88 -15.96 -11.80
CA ALA A 251 2.90 -15.85 -12.84
C ALA A 251 3.17 -14.40 -13.30
N LYS A 252 2.27 -13.45 -13.04
CA LYS A 252 2.37 -12.08 -13.56
C LYS A 252 1.78 -11.05 -12.61
N GLY A 253 2.45 -9.90 -12.51
CA GLY A 253 1.99 -8.75 -11.72
C GLY A 253 1.95 -9.04 -10.22
N ASP A 254 1.05 -8.36 -9.51
CA ASP A 254 0.88 -8.53 -8.07
C ASP A 254 -0.35 -9.38 -7.73
N MET A 255 -0.32 -10.01 -6.56
CA MET A 255 -1.34 -10.94 -6.08
C MET A 255 -1.84 -10.56 -4.69
N HIS A 256 -3.16 -10.66 -4.50
CA HIS A 256 -3.83 -10.68 -3.21
C HIS A 256 -4.16 -12.13 -2.84
N PHE A 257 -3.38 -12.73 -1.96
CA PHE A 257 -3.54 -14.15 -1.61
C PHE A 257 -4.37 -14.33 -0.34
N TRP A 258 -5.67 -14.52 -0.56
CA TRP A 258 -6.68 -14.54 0.50
C TRP A 258 -7.16 -15.94 0.91
N SER A 259 -6.67 -17.01 0.29
CA SER A 259 -7.16 -18.37 0.55
C SER A 259 -6.92 -18.84 2.00
N VAL A 260 -5.83 -18.44 2.64
CA VAL A 260 -5.57 -18.79 4.05
C VAL A 260 -6.63 -18.19 4.98
N TRP A 261 -6.95 -16.90 4.85
CA TRP A 261 -7.92 -16.25 5.74
C TRP A 261 -9.37 -16.35 5.24
N HIS A 262 -9.66 -15.86 4.02
CA HIS A 262 -11.03 -15.76 3.54
C HIS A 262 -11.63 -17.12 3.20
N GLU A 263 -10.85 -18.05 2.63
CA GLU A 263 -11.29 -19.41 2.32
C GLU A 263 -10.99 -20.43 3.44
N GLY A 264 -10.35 -20.01 4.54
CA GLY A 264 -10.10 -20.83 5.72
C GLY A 264 -9.09 -21.97 5.50
N LYS A 265 -8.15 -21.80 4.56
CA LYS A 265 -7.08 -22.77 4.30
C LYS A 265 -6.00 -22.75 5.38
N ASP A 266 -5.29 -23.87 5.49
CA ASP A 266 -4.12 -24.03 6.36
C ASP A 266 -2.95 -23.15 5.89
N PHE A 267 -2.06 -22.76 6.81
CA PHE A 267 -0.89 -21.89 6.55
C PHE A 267 0.04 -22.47 5.49
N GLU A 268 0.12 -23.79 5.38
CA GLU A 268 0.92 -24.49 4.37
C GLU A 268 0.47 -24.14 2.94
N HIS A 269 -0.76 -23.65 2.72
CA HIS A 269 -1.22 -23.22 1.39
C HIS A 269 -0.51 -21.96 0.89
N TYR A 270 0.20 -21.21 1.76
CA TYR A 270 1.13 -20.18 1.28
C TYR A 270 2.26 -20.79 0.41
N TYR A 271 2.57 -22.08 0.56
CA TYR A 271 3.59 -22.77 -0.24
C TYR A 271 3.11 -23.12 -1.65
N ASP A 272 1.80 -23.20 -1.86
CA ASP A 272 1.19 -23.61 -3.14
C ASP A 272 1.31 -22.52 -4.21
N VAL A 273 1.56 -21.27 -3.81
CA VAL A 273 1.70 -20.12 -4.71
C VAL A 273 3.09 -19.51 -4.64
N ARG A 274 3.60 -19.09 -5.81
CA ARG A 274 4.87 -18.40 -5.96
C ARG A 274 4.59 -17.05 -6.64
N PRO A 275 4.02 -16.07 -5.94
CA PRO A 275 3.66 -14.79 -6.54
C PRO A 275 4.90 -14.02 -6.99
N ARG A 276 4.82 -13.31 -8.11
CA ARG A 276 5.89 -12.38 -8.54
C ARG A 276 6.04 -11.24 -7.54
N PHE A 277 4.91 -10.74 -7.05
CA PHE A 277 4.80 -9.82 -5.93
C PHE A 277 3.50 -10.12 -5.18
N CYS A 278 3.52 -10.26 -3.85
CA CYS A 278 2.29 -10.37 -3.06
C CYS A 278 2.02 -9.04 -2.35
N SER A 279 1.01 -8.30 -2.82
CA SER A 279 0.62 -6.97 -2.32
C SER A 279 -0.39 -7.03 -1.19
N GLU A 280 -1.13 -8.14 -1.04
CA GLU A 280 -1.94 -8.44 0.14
C GLU A 280 -1.97 -9.92 0.48
N PHE A 281 -1.88 -10.21 1.76
CA PHE A 281 -2.16 -11.51 2.39
C PHE A 281 -2.21 -11.28 3.90
N GLY A 282 -3.06 -11.98 4.63
CA GLY A 282 -3.21 -11.70 6.05
C GLY A 282 -3.86 -12.82 6.83
N PHE A 283 -3.85 -12.66 8.14
CA PHE A 283 -4.57 -13.49 9.10
C PHE A 283 -4.93 -12.62 10.31
N GLN A 284 -6.15 -12.74 10.85
CA GLN A 284 -6.55 -11.90 11.99
C GLN A 284 -6.07 -12.46 13.33
N SER A 285 -5.95 -11.59 14.33
CA SER A 285 -5.80 -11.95 15.74
C SER A 285 -6.65 -11.02 16.61
N PHE A 286 -6.82 -11.37 17.89
CA PHE A 286 -7.35 -10.44 18.86
C PHE A 286 -6.27 -9.42 19.26
N PRO A 287 -6.63 -8.15 19.53
CA PRO A 287 -5.69 -7.18 20.04
C PRO A 287 -5.25 -7.54 21.46
N THR A 288 -4.23 -6.86 21.97
CA THR A 288 -3.70 -7.12 23.32
C THR A 288 -4.79 -6.99 24.40
N MET A 289 -4.64 -7.70 25.52
CA MET A 289 -5.54 -7.54 26.67
C MET A 289 -5.62 -6.09 27.17
N ALA A 290 -4.54 -5.31 27.01
CA ALA A 290 -4.54 -3.89 27.34
C ALA A 290 -5.47 -3.06 26.44
N ALA A 291 -5.60 -3.41 25.16
CA ALA A 291 -6.57 -2.81 24.25
C ALA A 291 -7.99 -3.29 24.55
N ILE A 292 -8.18 -4.59 24.76
CA ILE A 292 -9.49 -5.19 25.07
C ILE A 292 -10.13 -4.55 26.31
N ARG A 293 -9.34 -4.32 27.37
CA ARG A 293 -9.79 -3.66 28.60
C ARG A 293 -10.31 -2.23 28.39
N ARG A 294 -10.07 -1.60 27.23
CA ARG A 294 -10.59 -0.27 26.89
C ARG A 294 -12.00 -0.30 26.31
N PHE A 295 -12.44 -1.43 25.75
CA PHE A 295 -13.75 -1.55 25.08
C PHE A 295 -14.64 -2.65 25.66
N ALA A 296 -14.09 -3.58 26.46
CA ALA A 296 -14.83 -4.71 27.02
C ALA A 296 -14.54 -4.91 28.52
N GLU A 297 -15.63 -4.94 29.29
CA GLU A 297 -15.63 -5.34 30.70
C GLU A 297 -15.30 -6.83 30.89
N PRO A 298 -14.79 -7.28 32.05
CA PRO A 298 -14.42 -8.68 32.30
C PRO A 298 -15.53 -9.70 32.02
N ALA A 299 -16.79 -9.34 32.24
CA ALA A 299 -17.94 -10.21 31.94
C ALA A 299 -18.13 -10.48 30.44
N GLN A 300 -17.48 -9.70 29.56
CA GLN A 300 -17.52 -9.82 28.11
C GLN A 300 -16.27 -10.50 27.54
N TRP A 301 -15.34 -10.95 28.37
CA TRP A 301 -14.12 -11.66 27.95
C TRP A 301 -14.44 -13.11 27.57
N ASN A 302 -15.15 -13.23 26.47
CA ASN A 302 -15.49 -14.48 25.82
C ASN A 302 -15.54 -14.21 24.32
N VAL A 303 -14.95 -15.11 23.53
CA VAL A 303 -14.80 -14.98 22.07
C VAL A 303 -16.13 -14.71 21.37
N THR A 304 -17.22 -15.30 21.86
CA THR A 304 -18.56 -15.18 21.28
C THR A 304 -19.45 -14.21 22.06
N SER A 305 -18.88 -13.35 22.91
CA SER A 305 -19.67 -12.33 23.61
C SER A 305 -20.19 -11.29 22.61
N PRO A 306 -21.36 -10.68 22.85
CA PRO A 306 -21.88 -9.63 21.95
C PRO A 306 -20.90 -8.48 21.74
N VAL A 307 -20.10 -8.13 22.76
CA VAL A 307 -19.08 -7.08 22.62
C VAL A 307 -17.93 -7.54 21.72
N MET A 308 -17.44 -8.77 21.84
CA MET A 308 -16.37 -9.26 20.96
C MET A 308 -16.84 -9.42 19.52
N GLU A 309 -18.05 -9.94 19.31
CA GLU A 309 -18.66 -10.05 17.98
C GLU A 309 -18.93 -8.67 17.36
N PHE A 310 -19.29 -7.67 18.16
CA PHE A 310 -19.46 -6.30 17.66
C PHE A 310 -18.14 -5.68 17.16
N HIS A 311 -17.02 -5.98 17.80
CA HIS A 311 -15.71 -5.45 17.38
C HIS A 311 -15.09 -6.27 16.23
N GLN A 312 -15.65 -7.44 15.92
CA GLN A 312 -15.30 -8.24 14.75
C GLN A 312 -16.07 -7.76 13.50
N ARG A 313 -15.36 -7.43 12.42
CA ARG A 313 -15.95 -6.89 11.18
C ARG A 313 -15.88 -7.83 9.98
N ASP A 314 -15.16 -8.95 10.09
CA ASP A 314 -15.36 -10.12 9.25
C ASP A 314 -16.44 -11.00 9.89
N ARG A 315 -17.55 -11.25 9.18
CA ARG A 315 -18.71 -12.02 9.66
C ARG A 315 -18.34 -13.39 10.26
N ALA A 316 -17.26 -14.01 9.81
CA ALA A 316 -16.80 -15.31 10.32
C ALA A 316 -15.43 -15.23 11.02
N GLY A 317 -14.95 -14.03 11.36
CA GLY A 317 -13.56 -13.85 11.81
C GLY A 317 -13.25 -14.62 13.11
N ASN A 318 -14.07 -14.46 14.15
CA ASN A 318 -13.84 -15.13 15.43
C ASN A 318 -13.89 -16.65 15.33
N SER A 319 -14.84 -17.19 14.55
CA SER A 319 -14.94 -18.63 14.32
C SER A 319 -13.76 -19.17 13.52
N LYS A 320 -13.26 -18.44 12.53
CA LYS A 320 -12.05 -18.82 11.75
C LYS A 320 -10.78 -18.84 12.59
N ILE A 321 -10.59 -17.85 13.47
CA ILE A 321 -9.46 -17.83 14.43
C ILE A 321 -9.53 -19.09 15.29
N LEU A 322 -10.70 -19.36 15.88
CA LEU A 322 -10.92 -20.53 16.75
C LEU A 322 -10.71 -21.85 16.00
N GLU A 323 -11.30 -22.00 14.81
CA GLU A 323 -11.17 -23.19 13.96
C GLU A 323 -9.70 -23.45 13.62
N THR A 324 -9.01 -22.43 13.11
CA THR A 324 -7.59 -22.54 12.75
C THR A 324 -6.74 -22.84 13.98
N MET A 325 -7.13 -22.36 15.17
CA MET A 325 -6.36 -22.60 16.41
C MET A 325 -6.34 -24.08 16.75
N THR A 326 -7.44 -24.79 16.49
CA THR A 326 -7.53 -26.24 16.70
C THR A 326 -6.61 -27.07 15.78
N ARG A 327 -6.13 -26.48 14.67
CA ARG A 327 -5.23 -27.14 13.72
C ARG A 327 -3.76 -27.10 14.18
N TYR A 328 -3.35 -26.01 14.84
CA TYR A 328 -1.93 -25.75 15.19
C TYR A 328 -1.62 -25.79 16.69
N PHE A 329 -2.63 -25.61 17.55
CA PHE A 329 -2.43 -25.47 18.99
C PHE A 329 -3.39 -26.35 19.79
N ARG A 330 -3.01 -26.65 21.03
CA ARG A 330 -3.95 -27.15 22.03
C ARG A 330 -4.90 -26.01 22.42
N MET A 331 -6.14 -26.36 22.79
CA MET A 331 -7.15 -25.38 23.18
C MET A 331 -6.63 -24.49 24.32
N ALA A 332 -6.81 -23.18 24.17
CA ALA A 332 -6.43 -22.21 25.18
C ALA A 332 -7.17 -22.41 26.51
N THR A 333 -6.49 -22.13 27.62
CA THR A 333 -7.15 -22.04 28.94
C THR A 333 -7.52 -20.59 29.23
N GLY A 334 -8.82 -20.31 29.30
CA GLY A 334 -9.34 -18.97 29.56
C GLY A 334 -9.18 -18.00 28.37
N PHE A 335 -9.80 -16.82 28.50
CA PHE A 335 -9.83 -15.83 27.42
C PHE A 335 -8.46 -15.18 27.16
N GLU A 336 -7.69 -14.87 28.21
CA GLU A 336 -6.35 -14.28 28.04
C GLU A 336 -5.40 -15.25 27.31
N GLY A 337 -5.49 -16.55 27.61
CA GLY A 337 -4.75 -17.58 26.88
C GLY A 337 -5.18 -17.68 25.42
N PHE A 338 -6.47 -17.50 25.13
CA PHE A 338 -7.00 -17.48 23.76
C PHE A 338 -6.46 -16.27 22.99
N VAL A 339 -6.48 -15.07 23.60
CA VAL A 339 -5.93 -13.85 23.00
C VAL A 339 -4.45 -14.04 22.65
N TYR A 340 -3.65 -14.57 23.58
CA TYR A 340 -2.24 -14.87 23.33
C TYR A 340 -2.04 -15.85 22.15
N LEU A 341 -2.78 -16.97 22.12
CA LEU A 341 -2.66 -17.93 21.04
C LEU A 341 -3.13 -17.38 19.69
N SER A 342 -4.15 -16.51 19.66
CA SER A 342 -4.57 -15.87 18.41
C SER A 342 -3.48 -14.98 17.81
N GLN A 343 -2.69 -14.31 18.65
CA GLN A 343 -1.56 -13.46 18.20
C GLN A 343 -0.39 -14.32 17.72
N LEU A 344 -0.08 -15.40 18.44
CA LEU A 344 0.97 -16.35 18.03
C LEU A 344 0.59 -17.04 16.71
N GLN A 345 -0.68 -17.39 16.55
CA GLN A 345 -1.24 -17.95 15.32
C GLN A 345 -1.07 -16.99 14.13
N GLN A 346 -1.45 -15.73 14.28
CA GLN A 346 -1.23 -14.72 13.25
C GLN A 346 0.26 -14.57 12.92
N ALA A 347 1.14 -14.53 13.94
CA ALA A 347 2.57 -14.43 13.73
C ALA A 347 3.12 -15.60 12.91
N LEU A 348 2.70 -16.84 13.20
CA LEU A 348 3.06 -18.02 12.42
C LEU A 348 2.55 -17.94 10.97
N ALA A 349 1.32 -17.48 10.75
CA ALA A 349 0.75 -17.34 9.41
C ALA A 349 1.60 -16.39 8.55
N ILE A 350 1.86 -15.18 9.06
CA ILE A 350 2.65 -14.17 8.34
C ILE A 350 4.11 -14.62 8.16
N GLU A 351 4.72 -15.21 9.19
CA GLU A 351 6.09 -15.73 9.11
C GLU A 351 6.22 -16.82 8.05
N THR A 352 5.24 -17.72 7.95
CA THR A 352 5.21 -18.83 6.97
C THR A 352 5.27 -18.29 5.55
N ALA A 353 4.38 -17.36 5.20
CA ALA A 353 4.33 -16.79 3.85
C ALA A 353 5.59 -15.95 3.54
N VAL A 354 5.97 -15.05 4.46
CA VAL A 354 7.10 -14.13 4.25
C VAL A 354 8.41 -14.88 4.12
N ARG A 355 8.67 -15.91 4.94
CA ARG A 355 9.90 -16.70 4.83
C ARG A 355 9.97 -17.42 3.50
N TYR A 356 8.87 -18.04 3.08
CA TYR A 356 8.83 -18.76 1.81
C TYR A 356 9.05 -17.82 0.63
N TRP A 357 8.24 -16.78 0.46
CA TRP A 357 8.34 -15.91 -0.70
C TRP A 357 9.67 -15.14 -0.74
N ARG A 358 10.26 -14.80 0.41
CA ARG A 358 11.64 -14.28 0.44
C ARG A 358 12.69 -15.28 -0.01
N SER A 359 12.48 -16.57 0.21
CA SER A 359 13.40 -17.63 -0.25
C SER A 359 13.32 -17.85 -1.77
N LEU A 360 12.25 -17.40 -2.41
CA LEU A 360 12.03 -17.53 -3.85
C LEU A 360 12.72 -16.45 -4.68
N LYS A 361 13.47 -15.51 -4.09
CA LYS A 361 14.20 -14.51 -4.87
C LYS A 361 15.12 -15.16 -5.93
N PRO A 362 15.17 -14.65 -7.17
CA PRO A 362 14.52 -13.42 -7.65
C PRO A 362 13.11 -13.60 -8.25
N HIS A 363 12.51 -14.80 -8.15
CA HIS A 363 11.17 -15.06 -8.69
C HIS A 363 10.08 -14.22 -8.01
N SER A 364 10.05 -14.26 -6.67
CA SER A 364 9.19 -13.42 -5.85
C SER A 364 9.98 -12.25 -5.29
N MET A 365 9.47 -11.04 -5.46
CA MET A 365 10.18 -9.80 -5.17
C MET A 365 9.41 -8.83 -4.27
N GLY A 366 8.30 -9.26 -3.67
CA GLY A 366 7.61 -8.47 -2.66
C GLY A 366 6.63 -9.26 -1.83
N ALA A 367 6.52 -8.87 -0.57
CA ALA A 367 5.49 -9.34 0.36
C ALA A 367 5.05 -8.16 1.25
N LEU A 368 3.83 -7.67 1.01
CA LEU A 368 3.17 -6.64 1.82
C LEU A 368 1.98 -7.27 2.52
N TYR A 369 2.09 -7.53 3.82
CA TYR A 369 1.00 -8.19 4.54
C TYR A 369 -0.16 -7.23 4.83
N TRP A 370 -1.37 -7.77 4.93
CA TRP A 370 -2.56 -7.09 5.41
C TRP A 370 -2.78 -7.43 6.89
N GLN A 371 -2.66 -6.49 7.83
CA GLN A 371 -2.43 -5.04 7.68
C GLN A 371 -1.51 -4.54 8.81
N LEU A 372 -0.93 -3.34 8.67
CA LEU A 372 0.01 -2.79 9.64
C LEU A 372 -0.65 -2.26 10.92
N ASN A 373 -1.76 -1.54 10.80
CA ASN A 373 -2.34 -0.73 11.86
C ASN A 373 -3.87 -0.83 11.89
N ASP A 374 -4.49 -0.29 12.94
CA ASP A 374 -5.94 -0.29 13.15
C ASP A 374 -6.52 1.12 13.29
N VAL A 375 -7.77 1.28 12.86
CA VAL A 375 -8.55 2.54 12.94
C VAL A 375 -9.23 2.73 14.31
N TRP A 376 -9.49 1.65 15.03
CA TRP A 376 -10.20 1.64 16.29
C TRP A 376 -9.93 0.33 17.06
N PRO A 377 -10.13 0.29 18.39
CA PRO A 377 -10.24 -0.97 19.13
C PRO A 377 -11.53 -1.69 18.79
#